data_AF-A0A1L5NHD4-F1
#
_entry.id   AF-A0A1L5NHD4-F1
#
_cell.length_a   1.000
_cell.length_b   1.000
_cell.length_c   1.000
_cell.angle_alpha   90.00
_cell.angle_beta   90.00
_cell.angle_gamma   90.00
#
_symmetry.space_group_name_H-M   'P 1'
#
loop_
_entity.id
_entity.type
_entity.pdbx_description
1 polymer ?
#
loop_
_entity_poly.entity_id
_entity_poly.type
_entity_poly.pdbx_seq_one_letter_code
_entity_poly.pdbx_strand_id
1 'polypeptide(L)'
;MSAGLGKHPRGVFGGTMLNRMSLLAVVPAILALAGCGSITVPASGIDSKGVAYAGSTTASMSGGTFSVTGSDGVVCSGTYDPFNRSKRIEAKTTCTNGRKGTIYVVRNNDGMGGTGDAEFDDGTTGKFIFGKKK
;
A
#
# COMPACT_ATOMS: atom_id res chain seq x y z
N MET A 1 -16.39 -17.95 86.13
CA MET A 1 -17.08 -19.04 85.40
C MET A 1 -17.40 -18.55 83.99
N SER A 2 -16.89 -19.28 82.99
CA SER A 2 -17.20 -19.37 81.54
C SER A 2 -17.72 -18.14 80.78
N ALA A 3 -17.02 -17.63 79.75
CA ALA A 3 -16.97 -18.11 78.33
C ALA A 3 -18.38 -18.13 77.68
N GLY A 4 -18.69 -17.56 76.52
CA GLY A 4 -18.04 -17.35 75.22
C GLY A 4 -19.13 -17.47 74.13
N LEU A 5 -18.78 -17.33 72.83
CA LEU A 5 -19.60 -17.38 71.58
C LEU A 5 -20.07 -16.01 71.04
N GLY A 6 -19.90 -15.65 69.75
CA GLY A 6 -19.29 -16.34 68.61
C GLY A 6 -19.51 -15.57 67.28
N LYS A 7 -18.49 -15.66 66.40
CA LYS A 7 -18.48 -15.69 64.91
C LYS A 7 -19.08 -14.54 64.04
N HIS A 8 -18.18 -13.92 63.25
CA HIS A 8 -18.34 -13.30 61.91
C HIS A 8 -18.96 -14.27 60.84
N PRO A 9 -19.39 -13.89 59.59
CA PRO A 9 -18.86 -12.82 58.70
C PRO A 9 -19.80 -12.12 57.65
N ARG A 10 -19.28 -10.99 57.12
CA ARG A 10 -19.22 -10.43 55.72
C ARG A 10 -20.42 -10.47 54.72
N GLY A 11 -20.60 -9.32 54.04
CA GLY A 11 -21.27 -9.10 52.74
C GLY A 11 -22.46 -8.12 52.87
N VAL A 12 -22.71 -7.11 52.03
CA VAL A 12 -22.57 -6.99 50.58
C VAL A 12 -22.54 -5.50 50.16
N PHE A 13 -21.80 -5.22 49.08
CA PHE A 13 -21.67 -3.98 48.33
C PHE A 13 -23.00 -3.45 47.76
N GLY A 14 -23.24 -2.14 47.85
CA GLY A 14 -24.31 -1.45 47.12
C GLY A 14 -24.10 0.06 47.16
N GLY A 15 -23.68 0.66 46.06
CA GLY A 15 -23.44 2.10 45.97
C GLY A 15 -23.15 2.54 44.55
N THR A 16 -24.21 2.83 43.81
CA THR A 16 -24.24 3.41 42.47
C THR A 16 -23.51 4.76 42.45
N MET A 17 -22.40 4.88 41.71
CA MET A 17 -21.78 6.19 41.44
C MET A 17 -22.19 6.70 40.06
N LEU A 18 -23.11 7.66 40.09
CA LEU A 18 -23.44 8.56 39.01
C LEU A 18 -22.27 9.57 38.83
N ASN A 19 -21.36 9.32 37.90
CA ASN A 19 -20.25 10.25 37.61
C ASN A 19 -20.55 11.11 36.39
N ARG A 20 -20.88 12.38 36.64
CA ARG A 20 -20.97 13.47 35.66
C ARG A 20 -19.58 14.00 35.32
N MET A 21 -18.71 13.17 34.72
CA MET A 21 -17.34 13.59 34.39
C MET A 21 -16.92 13.11 32.99
N SER A 22 -16.62 14.10 32.15
CA SER A 22 -15.80 14.00 30.93
C SER A 22 -16.37 13.26 29.71
N LEU A 23 -17.40 13.82 29.08
CA LEU A 23 -17.64 13.60 27.64
C LEU A 23 -16.61 14.30 26.73
N LEU A 24 -15.74 15.17 27.27
CA LEU A 24 -14.79 15.99 26.51
C LEU A 24 -13.47 15.27 26.13
N ALA A 25 -13.24 14.04 26.59
CA ALA A 25 -11.96 13.35 26.40
C ALA A 25 -11.95 12.28 25.28
N VAL A 26 -13.07 12.06 24.58
CA VAL A 26 -13.17 11.01 23.54
C VAL A 26 -12.80 11.54 22.14
N VAL A 27 -12.83 12.86 21.94
CA VAL A 27 -12.67 13.49 20.61
C VAL A 27 -11.24 13.43 20.01
N PRO A 28 -10.12 13.54 20.77
CA PRO A 28 -8.80 13.57 20.13
C PRO A 28 -8.25 12.21 19.72
N ALA A 29 -8.85 11.09 20.14
CA ALA A 29 -8.36 9.74 19.82
C ALA A 29 -8.72 9.25 18.40
N ILE A 30 -9.70 9.87 17.74
CA ILE A 30 -10.20 9.43 16.42
C ILE A 30 -9.39 10.07 15.26
N LEU A 31 -8.67 11.18 15.50
CA LEU A 31 -7.89 11.86 14.46
C LEU A 31 -6.54 11.18 14.11
N ALA A 32 -6.11 10.17 14.87
CA ALA A 32 -4.82 9.52 14.65
C ALA A 32 -4.79 8.46 13.54
N LEU A 33 -5.93 8.12 12.92
CA LEU A 33 -6.03 7.08 11.88
C LEU A 33 -6.06 7.60 10.44
N ALA A 34 -5.81 8.90 10.21
CA ALA A 34 -5.81 9.49 8.86
C ALA A 34 -4.55 9.17 8.03
N GLY A 35 -3.82 8.09 8.32
CA GLY A 35 -2.77 7.56 7.46
C GLY A 35 -3.38 6.83 6.27
N CYS A 36 -3.87 7.57 5.28
CA CYS A 36 -4.40 7.00 4.05
C CYS A 36 -3.28 6.21 3.34
N GLY A 37 -3.44 4.89 3.28
CA GLY A 37 -2.39 3.93 2.93
C GLY A 37 -2.01 3.95 1.45
N SER A 38 -0.87 4.59 1.16
CA SER A 38 -0.15 4.39 -0.09
C SER A 38 1.09 3.51 0.16
N ILE A 39 1.35 2.61 -0.78
CA ILE A 39 2.49 1.70 -0.77
C ILE A 39 3.33 2.00 -2.00
N THR A 40 4.57 2.44 -1.77
CA THR A 40 5.55 2.66 -2.84
C THR A 40 6.59 1.56 -2.81
N VAL A 41 6.84 0.96 -3.98
CA VAL A 41 7.88 -0.05 -4.15
C VAL A 41 8.77 0.29 -5.34
N PRO A 42 10.07 -0.07 -5.29
CA PRO A 42 10.99 0.20 -6.38
C PRO A 42 10.59 -0.56 -7.64
N ALA A 43 10.90 0.01 -8.81
CA ALA A 43 10.72 -0.60 -10.11
C ALA A 43 12.00 -0.44 -10.94
N SER A 44 12.34 -1.45 -11.71
CA SER A 44 13.49 -1.43 -12.62
C SER A 44 13.24 -2.32 -13.82
N GLY A 45 13.85 -2.00 -14.96
CA GLY A 45 13.73 -2.83 -16.14
C GLY A 45 14.79 -2.52 -17.19
N ILE A 46 14.76 -3.28 -18.27
CA ILE A 46 15.59 -3.04 -19.45
C ILE A 46 14.75 -3.25 -20.70
N ASP A 47 14.94 -2.40 -21.69
CA ASP A 47 14.30 -2.59 -22.99
C ASP A 47 15.18 -3.40 -23.96
N SER A 48 14.60 -3.77 -25.09
CA SER A 48 15.25 -4.49 -26.18
C SER A 48 16.37 -3.69 -26.87
N LYS A 49 16.45 -2.38 -26.63
CA LYS A 49 17.54 -1.51 -27.09
C LYS A 49 18.69 -1.42 -26.07
N GLY A 50 18.54 -2.06 -24.90
CA GLY A 50 19.53 -2.07 -23.83
C GLY A 50 19.46 -0.86 -22.89
N VAL A 51 18.41 -0.03 -22.98
CA VAL A 51 18.20 1.09 -22.08
C VAL A 51 17.70 0.58 -20.73
N ALA A 52 18.45 0.88 -19.67
CA ALA A 52 18.07 0.51 -18.30
C ALA A 52 17.14 1.57 -17.71
N TYR A 53 16.04 1.13 -17.11
CA TYR A 53 15.05 1.97 -16.47
C TYR A 53 15.03 1.74 -14.96
N ALA A 54 14.90 2.81 -14.18
CA ALA A 54 14.78 2.74 -12.72
C ALA A 54 13.77 3.77 -12.20
N GLY A 55 13.04 3.42 -11.15
CA GLY A 55 12.07 4.30 -10.52
C GLY A 55 11.22 3.59 -9.49
N SER A 56 9.94 3.92 -9.46
CA SER A 56 9.02 3.39 -8.44
C SER A 56 7.59 3.29 -8.93
N THR A 57 6.83 2.40 -8.30
CA THR A 57 5.38 2.29 -8.44
C THR A 57 4.73 2.53 -7.09
N THR A 58 3.65 3.30 -7.08
CA THR A 58 2.89 3.67 -5.89
C THR A 58 1.45 3.21 -6.06
N ALA A 59 0.99 2.34 -5.16
CA ALA A 59 -0.42 1.95 -5.05
C ALA A 59 -1.08 2.74 -3.92
N SER A 60 -2.27 3.28 -4.16
CA SER A 60 -3.08 3.98 -3.16
C SER A 60 -4.55 3.62 -3.30
N MET A 61 -5.38 3.99 -2.32
CA MET A 61 -6.84 3.82 -2.43
C MET A 61 -7.45 4.60 -3.61
N SER A 62 -6.83 5.68 -4.03
CA SER A 62 -7.24 6.50 -5.18
C SER A 62 -6.75 5.99 -6.54
N GLY A 63 -5.87 4.99 -6.57
CA GLY A 63 -5.30 4.44 -7.80
C GLY A 63 -3.80 4.14 -7.70
N GLY A 64 -3.28 3.54 -8.77
CA GLY A 64 -1.87 3.18 -8.91
C GLY A 64 -1.17 4.07 -9.93
N THR A 65 0.04 4.52 -9.61
CA THR A 65 0.91 5.28 -10.51
C THR A 65 2.30 4.64 -10.57
N PHE A 66 2.98 4.77 -11.69
CA PHE A 66 4.40 4.44 -11.78
C PHE A 66 5.15 5.51 -12.56
N SER A 67 6.44 5.65 -12.25
CA SER A 67 7.37 6.50 -12.98
C SER A 67 8.74 5.85 -12.98
N VAL A 68 9.33 5.71 -14.16
CA VAL A 68 10.67 5.17 -14.38
C VAL A 68 11.45 6.07 -15.31
N THR A 69 12.75 6.23 -15.03
CA THR A 69 13.68 7.02 -15.84
C THR A 69 14.69 6.08 -16.48
N GLY A 70 14.85 6.20 -17.79
CA GLY A 70 15.85 5.48 -18.57
C GLY A 70 17.25 6.07 -18.39
N SER A 71 18.28 5.27 -18.63
CA SER A 71 19.67 5.72 -18.68
C SER A 71 19.95 6.75 -19.78
N ASP A 72 19.04 6.84 -20.76
CA ASP A 72 18.99 7.84 -21.82
C ASP A 72 18.30 9.16 -21.39
N GLY A 73 17.81 9.24 -20.14
CA GLY A 73 17.11 10.40 -19.59
C GLY A 73 15.62 10.47 -19.92
N VAL A 74 15.06 9.51 -20.68
CA VAL A 74 13.63 9.47 -21.00
C VAL A 74 12.85 9.01 -19.77
N VAL A 75 11.78 9.74 -19.42
CA VAL A 75 10.91 9.37 -18.30
C VAL A 75 9.63 8.78 -18.85
N CYS A 76 9.28 7.58 -18.40
CA CYS A 76 8.04 6.90 -18.74
C CYS A 76 7.16 6.74 -17.49
N SER A 77 5.89 7.10 -17.62
CA SER A 77 4.95 7.08 -16.50
C SER A 77 3.57 6.62 -16.94
N GLY A 78 2.76 6.21 -15.99
CA GLY A 78 1.40 5.76 -16.25
C GLY A 78 0.62 5.46 -14.99
N THR A 79 -0.63 5.06 -15.21
CA THR A 79 -1.57 4.69 -14.16
C THR A 79 -2.02 3.25 -14.34
N TYR A 80 -2.40 2.61 -13.23
CA TYR A 80 -2.98 1.28 -13.21
C TYR A 80 -4.00 1.17 -12.07
N ASP A 81 -4.88 0.18 -12.16
CA ASP A 81 -5.80 -0.16 -11.07
C ASP A 81 -5.11 -1.12 -10.07
N PRO A 82 -4.81 -0.67 -8.83
CA PRO A 82 -4.19 -1.51 -7.82
C PRO A 82 -5.16 -2.57 -7.28
N PHE A 83 -6.48 -2.45 -7.48
CA PHE A 83 -7.48 -3.42 -7.01
C PHE A 83 -7.84 -4.47 -8.05
N ASN A 84 -7.36 -4.32 -9.29
CA ASN A 84 -7.57 -5.31 -10.34
C ASN A 84 -6.94 -6.65 -9.94
N ARG A 85 -7.79 -7.68 -9.78
CA ARG A 85 -7.42 -9.06 -9.40
C ARG A 85 -7.12 -9.97 -10.59
N SER A 86 -7.11 -9.42 -11.80
CA SER A 86 -6.74 -10.16 -13.00
C SER A 86 -5.30 -10.65 -12.90
N LYS A 87 -5.03 -11.84 -13.45
CA LYS A 87 -3.67 -12.41 -13.52
C LYS A 87 -2.68 -11.52 -14.28
N ARG A 88 -3.20 -10.69 -15.18
CA ARG A 88 -2.46 -9.71 -15.96
C ARG A 88 -3.16 -8.36 -15.84
N ILE A 89 -2.42 -7.33 -15.44
CA ILE A 89 -2.89 -5.95 -15.31
C ILE A 89 -2.25 -5.14 -16.42
N GLU A 90 -3.05 -4.33 -17.10
CA GLU A 90 -2.56 -3.45 -18.14
C GLU A 90 -2.38 -2.04 -17.59
N ALA A 91 -1.20 -1.46 -17.84
CA ALA A 91 -0.90 -0.08 -17.51
C ALA A 91 -0.50 0.67 -18.78
N LYS A 92 -1.28 1.69 -19.15
CA LYS A 92 -0.92 2.55 -20.27
C LYS A 92 0.24 3.46 -19.87
N THR A 93 1.23 3.55 -20.74
CA THR A 93 2.50 4.24 -20.49
C THR A 93 2.69 5.35 -21.51
N THR A 94 3.10 6.51 -21.04
CA THR A 94 3.55 7.62 -21.88
C THR A 94 4.93 8.06 -21.45
N CYS A 95 5.82 8.27 -22.41
CA CYS A 95 7.18 8.72 -22.19
C CYS A 95 7.37 10.18 -22.63
N THR A 96 8.34 10.87 -22.05
CA THR A 96 8.63 12.30 -22.33
C THR A 96 9.09 12.57 -23.76
N ASN A 97 9.60 11.55 -24.46
CA ASN A 97 9.97 11.61 -25.87
C ASN A 97 8.77 11.41 -26.83
N GLY A 98 7.54 11.34 -26.30
CA GLY A 98 6.31 11.14 -27.08
C GLY A 98 5.95 9.67 -27.33
N ARG A 99 6.84 8.72 -27.00
CA ARG A 99 6.61 7.27 -27.14
C ARG A 99 5.48 6.83 -26.21
N LYS A 100 4.60 5.96 -26.72
CA LYS A 100 3.50 5.37 -25.93
C LYS A 100 3.62 3.86 -25.91
N GLY A 101 3.05 3.23 -24.90
CA GLY A 101 3.07 1.78 -24.78
C GLY A 101 2.07 1.23 -23.79
N THR A 102 2.04 -0.10 -23.71
CA THR A 102 1.27 -0.83 -22.71
C THR A 102 2.24 -1.74 -21.93
N ILE A 103 2.16 -1.69 -20.60
CA ILE A 103 2.87 -2.61 -19.72
C ILE A 103 1.87 -3.64 -19.21
N TYR A 104 2.21 -4.92 -19.40
CA TYR A 104 1.46 -6.07 -18.95
C TYR A 104 2.11 -6.63 -17.68
N VAL A 105 1.49 -6.35 -16.53
CA VAL A 105 2.02 -6.68 -15.21
C VAL A 105 1.41 -7.97 -14.68
N VAL A 106 2.25 -8.85 -14.16
CA VAL A 106 1.88 -10.04 -13.38
C VAL A 106 2.37 -9.84 -11.96
N ARG A 107 1.45 -9.83 -10.98
CA ARG A 107 1.80 -9.71 -9.57
C ARG A 107 2.19 -11.06 -8.97
N ASN A 108 3.13 -11.02 -8.04
CA ASN A 108 3.43 -12.12 -7.15
C ASN A 108 2.26 -12.38 -6.18
N ASN A 109 2.22 -13.56 -5.58
CA ASN A 109 1.17 -13.94 -4.62
C ASN A 109 1.13 -13.06 -3.37
N ASP A 110 2.24 -12.41 -3.02
CA ASP A 110 2.31 -11.46 -1.90
C ASP A 110 1.69 -10.09 -2.24
N GLY A 111 1.40 -9.83 -3.52
CA GLY A 111 0.86 -8.57 -4.02
C GLY A 111 1.83 -7.38 -3.97
N MET A 112 3.05 -7.58 -3.48
CA MET A 112 4.03 -6.52 -3.18
C MET A 112 5.15 -6.43 -4.22
N GLY A 113 5.16 -7.33 -5.20
CA GLY A 113 6.07 -7.30 -6.33
C GLY A 113 5.54 -8.06 -7.52
N GLY A 114 6.34 -8.13 -8.58
CA GLY A 114 5.98 -8.85 -9.79
C GLY A 114 6.87 -8.51 -10.97
N THR A 115 6.45 -9.00 -12.13
CA THR A 115 7.12 -8.80 -13.42
C THR A 115 6.19 -8.06 -14.37
N GLY A 116 6.76 -7.32 -15.31
CA GLY A 116 6.03 -6.65 -16.36
C GLY A 116 6.72 -6.80 -17.71
N ASP A 117 5.95 -7.08 -18.75
CA ASP A 117 6.40 -6.99 -20.13
C ASP A 117 5.81 -5.74 -20.76
N ALA A 118 6.64 -4.90 -21.37
CA ALA A 118 6.21 -3.67 -22.03
C ALA A 118 6.26 -3.84 -23.55
N GLU A 119 5.24 -3.31 -24.21
CA GLU A 119 5.19 -3.15 -25.67
C GLU A 119 4.96 -1.68 -25.99
N PHE A 120 5.90 -1.07 -26.70
CA PHE A 120 5.83 0.31 -27.16
C PHE A 120 5.36 0.39 -28.62
N ASP A 121 4.80 1.54 -28.99
CA ASP A 121 4.30 1.84 -30.33
C ASP A 121 5.40 1.84 -31.42
N ASP A 122 6.65 2.09 -31.03
CA ASP A 122 7.83 2.00 -31.90
C ASP A 122 8.34 0.56 -32.10
N GLY A 123 7.62 -0.45 -31.59
CA GLY A 123 7.99 -1.87 -31.64
C GLY A 123 9.03 -2.28 -30.60
N THR A 124 9.53 -1.35 -29.78
CA THR A 124 10.43 -1.69 -28.67
C THR A 124 9.66 -2.51 -27.65
N THR A 125 10.27 -3.59 -27.18
CA THR A 125 9.78 -4.36 -26.04
C THR A 125 10.67 -4.15 -24.82
N GLY A 126 10.16 -4.40 -23.61
CA GLY A 126 10.97 -4.32 -22.40
C GLY A 126 10.49 -5.23 -21.28
N LYS A 127 11.42 -5.55 -20.36
CA LYS A 127 11.15 -6.38 -19.19
C LYS A 127 11.38 -5.57 -17.93
N PHE A 128 10.38 -5.56 -17.07
CA PHE A 128 10.34 -4.80 -15.84
C PHE A 128 10.08 -5.72 -14.66
N ILE A 129 10.61 -5.33 -13.51
CA ILE A 129 10.36 -5.93 -12.22
C ILE A 129 10.07 -4.80 -11.24
N PHE A 130 9.15 -5.05 -10.32
CA PHE A 130 8.83 -4.12 -9.25
C PHE A 130 8.66 -4.87 -7.93
N GLY A 131 8.80 -4.15 -6.82
CA GLY A 131 8.84 -4.77 -5.51
C GLY A 131 10.23 -5.21 -5.11
N LYS A 132 10.31 -5.85 -3.95
CA LYS A 132 11.57 -6.41 -3.45
C LYS A 132 12.02 -7.54 -4.38
N LYS A 133 13.26 -7.45 -4.85
CA LYS A 133 14.00 -8.63 -5.32
C LYS A 133 14.22 -9.50 -4.09
N LYS A 134 13.69 -10.73 -4.08
CA LYS A 134 14.15 -11.72 -3.10
C LYS A 134 15.57 -12.13 -3.45
#